data_AF-A0A921B6A0-F1
#
_entry.id   AF-A0A921B6A0-F1
#
_cell.length_a   1.000
_cell.length_b   1.000
_cell.length_c   1.000
_cell.angle_alpha   90.00
_cell.angle_beta   90.00
_cell.angle_gamma   90.00
#
_symmetry.space_group_name_H-M   'P 1'
#
loop_
_entity.id
_entity.type
_entity.pdbx_description
1 polymer ?
#
loop_
_entity_poly.entity_id
_entity_poly.type
_entity_poly.pdbx_seq_one_letter_code
_entity_poly.pdbx_strand_id
1 'polypeptide(L)'
;MRALLLMGLFIILTACSTTDENSDKSNEKIENTEESAEDKSTEAEATSEEDPNELNTDSEETETTEEEPASNEPENIEIEISLESILEEEEGTMINASRQEIEDELTAFIEDNNGDVTDEMVYQKLLEMLGGHPDMQEGIKYFQDFSAELVDLTDQPGGLKVEDGELSLRNNVYILMDNSGSMADEIDGQTKMDAAKESVNQFVEDMPNGTQVSLINYGFSKDSDEEGNSCSAVEETFPIGEYEENEFNEALNQYDSEGFTPLALAIEEVGKVIENSESTGSHTIYVVSDGQETCNGDPVAAVQDLPEDERIETVLNIIGFDIQDDEVQSLVDITEANGGEYLSATNPDELSRILKREKLNLFNKYRDWSNENLKNITQASNDQHLDRTGVVNAANTANRQTDNSIDGVLNDVSMNSSQEFRYPKAREWAEERYLIVRDFLSENYEDAGDDIDSEKEKLRDSVNQEFDEIESDYKEDIEE
;
A
#
# COMPACT_ATOMS: atom_id res chain seq x y z
N MET A 1 63.95 -15.95 13.72
CA MET A 1 64.30 -16.94 14.78
C MET A 1 63.03 -17.71 15.11
N ARG A 2 62.95 -19.03 14.82
CA ARG A 2 61.82 -19.99 15.08
C ARG A 2 60.38 -19.49 14.73
N ALA A 3 59.62 -20.11 13.81
CA ALA A 3 59.07 -21.48 13.85
C ALA A 3 58.10 -21.68 15.05
N LEU A 4 56.90 -22.27 14.94
CA LEU A 4 56.24 -22.94 13.80
C LEU A 4 54.72 -23.16 14.08
N LEU A 5 53.94 -23.48 13.04
CA LEU A 5 52.75 -24.38 13.01
C LEU A 5 51.50 -24.16 13.92
N LEU A 6 50.34 -24.04 13.24
CA LEU A 6 49.10 -24.84 13.35
C LEU A 6 48.24 -24.98 14.64
N MET A 7 46.96 -25.22 14.33
CA MET A 7 45.95 -26.06 15.00
C MET A 7 45.01 -25.37 16.00
N GLY A 8 43.72 -25.34 15.65
CA GLY A 8 42.62 -24.92 16.54
C GLY A 8 42.08 -26.08 17.38
N LEU A 9 41.03 -25.82 18.16
CA LEU A 9 40.38 -26.82 19.00
C LEU A 9 38.85 -26.67 19.02
N PHE A 10 38.18 -27.70 18.50
CA PHE A 10 36.75 -27.93 18.67
C PHE A 10 36.51 -28.53 20.07
N ILE A 11 35.54 -28.06 20.85
CA ILE A 11 35.10 -28.74 22.08
C ILE A 11 33.57 -28.91 22.05
N ILE A 12 33.15 -30.14 21.74
CA ILE A 12 31.85 -30.66 22.12
C ILE A 12 32.00 -31.25 23.53
N LEU A 13 31.06 -30.99 24.44
CA LEU A 13 30.92 -31.75 25.68
C LEU A 13 29.45 -32.06 25.98
N THR A 14 29.03 -33.26 25.57
CA THR A 14 27.73 -33.87 25.91
C THR A 14 27.86 -34.77 27.14
N ALA A 15 27.00 -34.56 28.15
CA ALA A 15 26.62 -35.56 29.15
C ALA A 15 25.22 -35.18 29.67
N CYS A 16 24.14 -35.98 29.63
CA CYS A 16 23.91 -37.43 29.84
C CYS A 16 23.67 -37.86 31.30
N SER A 17 22.43 -37.69 31.78
CA SER A 17 21.59 -38.76 32.37
C SER A 17 20.13 -38.26 32.51
N THR A 18 19.03 -38.95 32.21
CA THR A 18 18.60 -40.38 32.15
C THR A 18 18.17 -41.01 33.48
N THR A 19 16.88 -40.87 33.81
CA THR A 19 15.97 -41.86 34.43
C THR A 19 14.55 -41.32 34.13
N ASP A 20 13.64 -41.94 33.35
CA ASP A 20 13.00 -43.27 33.43
C ASP A 20 12.13 -43.39 34.71
N GLU A 21 10.94 -44.03 34.80
CA GLU A 21 10.02 -44.78 33.91
C GLU A 21 8.55 -44.43 34.33
N ASN A 22 7.44 -44.70 33.63
CA ASN A 22 7.08 -45.02 32.23
C ASN A 22 5.52 -45.18 32.15
N SER A 23 4.94 -45.36 30.96
CA SER A 23 3.53 -45.71 30.60
C SER A 23 2.42 -44.64 30.79
N ASP A 24 1.41 -44.40 29.93
CA ASP A 24 0.84 -44.99 28.68
C ASP A 24 -0.63 -45.49 28.84
N LYS A 25 -1.46 -45.23 27.80
CA LYS A 25 -2.81 -45.77 27.50
C LYS A 25 -4.03 -45.50 28.42
N SER A 26 -4.89 -44.59 27.93
CA SER A 26 -6.15 -44.93 27.21
C SER A 26 -7.55 -44.77 27.85
N ASN A 27 -8.46 -44.31 26.96
CA ASN A 27 -9.87 -44.67 26.74
C ASN A 27 -11.07 -44.03 27.49
N GLU A 28 -12.14 -43.90 26.69
CA GLU A 28 -13.59 -43.91 26.99
C GLU A 28 -14.26 -42.81 27.84
N LYS A 29 -14.74 -41.80 27.09
CA LYS A 29 -16.09 -41.20 27.16
C LYS A 29 -17.19 -42.10 27.77
N ILE A 30 -18.02 -41.54 28.65
CA ILE A 30 -19.44 -41.87 28.86
C ILE A 30 -20.17 -40.66 29.51
N GLU A 31 -21.48 -40.57 29.32
CA GLU A 31 -22.36 -39.44 29.73
C GLU A 31 -23.15 -39.73 31.03
N ASN A 32 -24.00 -38.77 31.44
CA ASN A 32 -25.34 -38.98 32.06
C ASN A 32 -25.44 -39.38 33.57
N THR A 33 -26.43 -38.96 34.38
CA THR A 33 -27.55 -37.96 34.34
C THR A 33 -27.99 -37.64 35.82
N GLU A 34 -29.12 -36.91 36.00
CA GLU A 34 -30.05 -36.87 37.17
C GLU A 34 -29.83 -35.73 38.19
N GLU A 35 -30.84 -34.99 38.70
CA GLU A 35 -32.32 -34.90 38.48
C GLU A 35 -32.80 -33.43 38.81
N SER A 36 -33.83 -32.81 38.18
CA SER A 36 -35.30 -32.90 38.44
C SER A 36 -35.75 -32.36 39.84
N ALA A 37 -36.81 -31.58 40.09
CA ALA A 37 -37.87 -30.85 39.33
C ALA A 37 -38.20 -29.51 40.08
N GLU A 38 -39.29 -28.71 40.03
CA GLU A 38 -40.67 -28.60 39.45
C GLU A 38 -40.88 -27.06 39.11
N ASP A 39 -41.78 -26.52 38.26
CA ASP A 39 -43.24 -26.64 38.01
C ASP A 39 -44.12 -25.85 39.04
N LYS A 40 -45.20 -25.08 38.73
CA LYS A 40 -45.96 -24.77 37.48
C LYS A 40 -47.01 -23.61 37.64
N SER A 41 -47.49 -23.03 36.51
CA SER A 41 -48.90 -22.58 36.21
C SER A 41 -49.55 -21.37 36.98
N THR A 42 -50.56 -20.60 36.50
CA THR A 42 -51.41 -20.57 35.25
C THR A 42 -52.19 -19.24 35.08
N GLU A 43 -52.53 -18.88 33.82
CA GLU A 43 -53.85 -18.42 33.23
C GLU A 43 -54.88 -17.54 34.02
N ALA A 44 -55.76 -16.71 33.42
CA ALA A 44 -56.12 -16.41 32.01
C ALA A 44 -56.90 -15.04 31.84
N GLU A 45 -57.41 -14.79 30.63
CA GLU A 45 -58.01 -13.58 30.02
C GLU A 45 -59.33 -13.00 30.62
N ALA A 46 -59.62 -11.73 30.29
CA ALA A 46 -60.96 -11.21 29.92
C ALA A 46 -60.87 -9.84 29.18
N THR A 47 -61.86 -9.49 28.34
CA THR A 47 -61.87 -8.28 27.47
C THR A 47 -63.18 -7.47 27.49
N SER A 48 -63.08 -6.14 27.36
CA SER A 48 -64.12 -5.17 26.92
C SER A 48 -63.47 -3.75 26.90
N GLU A 49 -63.40 -2.95 25.84
CA GLU A 49 -64.40 -2.42 24.88
C GLU A 49 -64.92 -1.01 25.22
N GLU A 50 -64.94 -0.16 24.18
CA GLU A 50 -65.62 1.14 23.96
C GLU A 50 -65.17 2.46 24.63
N ASP A 51 -65.16 3.47 23.76
CA ASP A 51 -64.99 4.95 23.85
C ASP A 51 -66.41 5.56 23.51
N PRO A 52 -66.73 6.88 23.40
CA PRO A 52 -66.03 8.12 23.76
C PRO A 52 -66.89 9.20 24.50
N ASN A 53 -66.28 10.37 24.71
CA ASN A 53 -66.82 11.72 24.39
C ASN A 53 -67.41 12.68 25.46
N GLU A 54 -67.07 13.97 25.25
CA GLU A 54 -67.69 15.28 25.61
C GLU A 54 -68.89 15.39 26.58
N LEU A 55 -68.88 16.41 27.47
CA LEU A 55 -69.42 17.75 27.12
C LEU A 55 -69.14 18.88 28.16
N ASN A 56 -69.32 20.12 27.70
CA ASN A 56 -69.11 21.39 28.43
C ASN A 56 -70.15 21.70 29.54
N THR A 57 -69.77 22.59 30.46
CA THR A 57 -70.66 23.66 30.97
C THR A 57 -69.88 24.95 31.22
N ASP A 58 -70.32 26.05 30.62
CA ASP A 58 -69.81 27.42 30.84
C ASP A 58 -70.17 28.01 32.21
N SER A 59 -69.37 28.98 32.65
CA SER A 59 -69.86 30.16 33.39
C SER A 59 -68.91 31.36 33.21
N GLU A 60 -69.40 32.44 32.62
CA GLU A 60 -68.67 33.70 32.36
C GLU A 60 -68.56 34.62 33.60
N GLU A 61 -67.89 35.77 33.39
CA GLU A 61 -67.76 36.95 34.28
C GLU A 61 -66.81 36.78 35.49
N THR A 62 -65.91 37.73 35.83
CA THR A 62 -65.67 39.09 35.27
C THR A 62 -64.19 39.51 35.41
N GLU A 63 -63.78 40.54 34.68
CA GLU A 63 -62.45 41.18 34.83
C GLU A 63 -62.28 41.89 36.18
N THR A 64 -61.13 41.69 36.83
CA THR A 64 -60.48 42.73 37.66
C THR A 64 -58.97 42.67 37.44
N THR A 65 -58.42 43.68 36.77
CA THR A 65 -56.98 43.83 36.55
C THR A 65 -56.30 44.34 37.82
N GLU A 66 -55.44 43.52 38.43
CA GLU A 66 -54.45 43.99 39.41
C GLU A 66 -53.05 43.76 38.81
N GLU A 67 -52.27 44.84 38.68
CA GLU A 67 -50.90 44.80 38.17
C GLU A 67 -49.94 44.36 39.28
N GLU A 68 -49.69 43.05 39.41
CA GLU A 68 -48.51 42.55 40.11
C GLU A 68 -47.24 42.91 39.29
N PRO A 69 -46.13 43.30 39.94
CA PRO A 69 -44.97 43.82 39.26
C PRO A 69 -44.21 42.73 38.48
N ALA A 70 -43.60 43.12 37.36
CA ALA A 70 -42.75 42.23 36.58
C ALA A 70 -41.62 41.67 37.45
N SER A 71 -41.63 40.35 37.65
CA SER A 71 -40.47 39.59 38.11
C SER A 71 -39.44 39.57 36.98
N ASN A 72 -38.40 40.39 37.11
CA ASN A 72 -37.18 40.20 36.35
C ASN A 72 -36.51 38.90 36.83
N GLU A 73 -36.94 37.77 36.27
CA GLU A 73 -36.01 36.66 36.08
C GLU A 73 -34.86 37.19 35.20
N PRO A 74 -33.59 36.93 35.53
CA PRO A 74 -32.48 37.32 34.65
C PRO A 74 -32.61 36.57 33.32
N GLU A 75 -32.29 37.23 32.21
CA GLU A 75 -32.21 36.56 30.92
C GLU A 75 -31.17 35.43 31.01
N ASN A 76 -31.61 34.19 30.77
CA ASN A 76 -30.75 33.01 30.78
C ASN A 76 -29.86 33.05 29.54
N ILE A 77 -28.67 33.66 29.66
CA ILE A 77 -27.66 33.67 28.61
C ILE A 77 -27.10 32.25 28.51
N GLU A 78 -27.61 31.49 27.54
CA GLU A 78 -27.04 30.20 27.14
C GLU A 78 -25.81 30.49 26.29
N ILE A 79 -24.63 30.17 26.83
CA ILE A 79 -23.39 30.12 26.04
C ILE A 79 -23.49 28.87 25.16
N GLU A 80 -23.56 29.05 23.84
CA GLU A 80 -23.52 27.95 22.87
C GLU A 80 -22.08 27.44 22.76
N ILE A 81 -21.80 26.27 23.33
CA ILE A 81 -20.48 25.63 23.28
C ILE A 81 -20.47 24.61 22.14
N SER A 82 -19.58 24.83 21.18
CA SER A 82 -19.39 23.96 20.02
C SER A 82 -17.90 23.63 19.79
N LEU A 83 -17.61 22.59 19.01
CA LEU A 83 -16.23 22.24 18.66
C LEU A 83 -15.49 23.38 17.94
N GLU A 84 -16.19 24.12 17.08
CA GLU A 84 -15.70 25.32 16.40
C GLU A 84 -15.33 26.41 17.40
N SER A 85 -16.19 26.69 18.39
CA SER A 85 -15.90 27.68 19.42
C SER A 85 -14.65 27.32 20.25
N ILE A 86 -14.41 26.02 20.49
CA ILE A 86 -13.24 25.51 21.22
C ILE A 86 -11.95 25.56 20.38
N LEU A 87 -12.07 25.45 19.06
CA LEU A 87 -10.98 25.63 18.10
C LEU A 87 -10.58 27.10 17.89
N GLU A 88 -11.52 28.03 18.11
CA GLU A 88 -11.29 29.48 18.06
C GLU A 88 -10.69 30.06 19.35
N GLU A 89 -10.56 29.27 20.43
CA GLU A 89 -9.90 29.69 21.68
C GLU A 89 -8.43 30.08 21.46
N GLU A 90 -7.97 31.20 22.06
CA GLU A 90 -6.55 31.54 22.16
C GLU A 90 -5.85 30.68 23.23
N GLU A 91 -4.53 30.46 23.08
CA GLU A 91 -3.72 29.68 24.04
C GLU A 91 -3.76 30.31 25.44
N GLY A 92 -4.33 29.57 26.41
CA GLY A 92 -4.57 30.05 27.77
C GLY A 92 -3.29 30.48 28.48
N THR A 93 -3.31 31.68 29.06
CA THR A 93 -2.14 32.36 29.62
C THR A 93 -1.47 31.64 30.81
N MET A 94 -2.13 30.63 31.39
CA MET A 94 -1.75 29.92 32.60
C MET A 94 -1.85 28.39 32.49
N ILE A 95 -1.92 27.79 31.29
CA ILE A 95 -2.03 26.32 31.06
C ILE A 95 -0.96 25.47 31.78
N ASN A 96 0.19 26.07 32.12
CA ASN A 96 1.32 25.45 32.83
C ASN A 96 1.51 25.97 34.27
N ALA A 97 0.60 26.79 34.79
CA ALA A 97 0.68 27.35 36.14
C ALA A 97 0.24 26.35 37.22
N SER A 98 0.63 26.58 38.47
CA SER A 98 0.11 25.78 39.59
C SER A 98 -1.32 26.21 39.96
N ARG A 99 -2.10 25.27 40.50
CA ARG A 99 -3.48 25.51 40.98
C ARG A 99 -3.62 26.72 41.93
N GLN A 100 -2.59 27.01 42.74
CA GLN A 100 -2.58 28.20 43.61
C GLN A 100 -2.44 29.50 42.80
N GLU A 101 -1.60 29.53 41.77
CA GLU A 101 -1.42 30.73 40.94
C GLU A 101 -2.71 31.06 40.16
N ILE A 102 -3.45 30.04 39.75
CA ILE A 102 -4.76 30.19 39.07
C ILE A 102 -5.86 30.57 40.09
N GLU A 103 -5.85 30.02 41.31
CA GLU A 103 -6.76 30.46 42.40
C GLU A 103 -6.52 31.92 42.79
N ASP A 104 -5.24 32.32 42.92
CA ASP A 104 -4.84 33.68 43.27
C ASP A 104 -5.27 34.70 42.18
N GLU A 105 -5.08 34.37 40.89
CA GLU A 105 -5.50 35.22 39.76
C GLU A 105 -7.03 35.31 39.65
N LEU A 106 -7.78 34.20 39.77
CA LEU A 106 -9.24 34.25 39.74
C LEU A 106 -9.80 35.00 40.96
N THR A 107 -9.17 34.86 42.13
CA THR A 107 -9.55 35.60 43.34
C THR A 107 -9.30 37.09 43.17
N ALA A 108 -8.15 37.49 42.60
CA ALA A 108 -7.85 38.89 42.28
C ALA A 108 -8.86 39.49 41.28
N PHE A 109 -9.20 38.76 40.22
CA PHE A 109 -10.25 39.17 39.27
C PHE A 109 -11.62 39.38 39.96
N ILE A 110 -11.97 38.52 40.92
CA ILE A 110 -13.20 38.64 41.70
C ILE A 110 -13.14 39.86 42.65
N GLU A 111 -12.01 40.14 43.28
CA GLU A 111 -11.84 41.31 44.17
C GLU A 111 -11.86 42.64 43.41
N ASP A 112 -11.19 42.74 42.26
CA ASP A 112 -11.16 43.97 41.43
C ASP A 112 -12.55 44.32 40.87
N ASN A 113 -13.40 43.32 40.61
CA ASN A 113 -14.81 43.51 40.26
C ASN A 113 -15.72 43.72 41.50
N ASN A 114 -15.15 43.99 42.69
CA ASN A 114 -15.87 44.18 43.96
C ASN A 114 -16.75 42.98 44.40
N GLY A 115 -16.50 41.79 43.85
CA GLY A 115 -17.29 40.58 44.05
C GLY A 115 -18.57 40.48 43.20
N ASP A 116 -18.87 41.48 42.36
CA ASP A 116 -20.03 41.52 41.47
C ASP A 116 -19.67 40.88 40.11
N VAL A 117 -19.62 39.54 40.10
CA VAL A 117 -19.12 38.71 38.98
C VAL A 117 -20.12 37.60 38.67
N THR A 118 -20.47 37.44 37.40
CA THR A 118 -21.35 36.37 36.91
C THR A 118 -20.60 35.09 36.59
N ASP A 119 -21.31 33.96 36.48
CA ASP A 119 -20.77 32.71 35.95
C ASP A 119 -20.12 32.88 34.57
N GLU A 120 -20.70 33.69 33.69
CA GLU A 120 -20.17 34.01 32.36
C GLU A 120 -18.79 34.69 32.47
N MET A 121 -18.66 35.70 33.34
CA MET A 121 -17.39 36.39 33.58
C MET A 121 -16.33 35.46 34.18
N VAL A 122 -16.73 34.53 35.05
CA VAL A 122 -15.82 33.50 35.60
C VAL A 122 -15.39 32.50 34.53
N TYR A 123 -16.32 32.01 33.72
CA TYR A 123 -16.04 31.05 32.65
C TYR A 123 -15.11 31.65 31.59
N GLN A 124 -15.37 32.89 31.14
CA GLN A 124 -14.51 33.59 30.20
C GLN A 124 -13.09 33.84 30.77
N LYS A 125 -12.96 34.21 32.06
CA LYS A 125 -11.65 34.34 32.70
C LYS A 125 -10.93 32.99 32.86
N LEU A 126 -11.67 31.89 33.06
CA LEU A 126 -11.09 30.54 33.08
C LEU A 126 -10.56 30.13 31.69
N LEU A 127 -11.26 30.47 30.59
CA LEU A 127 -10.76 30.26 29.23
C LEU A 127 -9.52 31.12 28.93
N GLU A 128 -9.49 32.39 29.33
CA GLU A 128 -8.32 33.29 29.24
C GLU A 128 -7.05 32.69 29.91
N MET A 129 -7.24 31.87 30.95
CA MET A 129 -6.16 31.22 31.70
C MET A 129 -5.84 29.81 31.21
N LEU A 130 -6.83 29.01 30.82
CA LEU A 130 -6.71 27.54 30.66
C LEU A 130 -7.31 26.97 29.36
N GLY A 131 -7.94 27.80 28.54
CA GLY A 131 -8.44 27.44 27.22
C GLY A 131 -7.32 27.22 26.20
N GLY A 132 -7.70 26.84 24.97
CA GLY A 132 -6.83 26.79 23.80
C GLY A 132 -5.58 25.93 23.93
N HIS A 133 -5.56 24.93 24.83
CA HIS A 133 -4.36 24.14 25.11
C HIS A 133 -3.79 23.51 23.81
N PRO A 134 -2.49 23.71 23.48
CA PRO A 134 -1.95 23.33 22.17
C PRO A 134 -2.21 21.88 21.77
N ASP A 135 -1.81 20.92 22.61
CA ASP A 135 -1.99 19.48 22.38
C ASP A 135 -3.47 19.07 22.14
N MET A 136 -4.42 19.79 22.77
CA MET A 136 -5.86 19.56 22.61
C MET A 136 -6.34 20.09 21.26
N GLN A 137 -5.92 21.31 20.87
CA GLN A 137 -6.26 21.85 19.56
C GLN A 137 -5.58 21.09 18.41
N GLU A 138 -4.34 20.62 18.61
CA GLU A 138 -3.63 19.75 17.66
C GLU A 138 -4.41 18.44 17.46
N GLY A 139 -4.89 17.81 18.54
CA GLY A 139 -5.74 16.62 18.43
C GLY A 139 -7.05 16.84 17.71
N ILE A 140 -7.75 17.95 17.95
CA ILE A 140 -9.01 18.24 17.24
C ILE A 140 -8.73 18.46 15.75
N LYS A 141 -7.69 19.24 15.41
CA LYS A 141 -7.31 19.54 14.01
C LYS A 141 -6.84 18.29 13.27
N TYR A 142 -6.06 17.42 13.91
CA TYR A 142 -5.61 16.15 13.34
C TYR A 142 -6.78 15.28 12.84
N PHE A 143 -7.88 15.19 13.59
CA PHE A 143 -9.05 14.42 13.17
C PHE A 143 -9.95 15.16 12.17
N GLN A 144 -9.96 16.50 12.17
CA GLN A 144 -10.66 17.28 11.13
C GLN A 144 -9.97 17.22 9.76
N ASP A 145 -8.64 17.19 9.74
CA ASP A 145 -7.80 17.13 8.53
C ASP A 145 -7.37 15.66 8.19
N PHE A 146 -8.01 14.65 8.81
CA PHE A 146 -7.59 13.25 8.68
C PHE A 146 -7.86 12.66 7.28
N SER A 147 -6.91 11.85 6.79
CA SER A 147 -7.04 11.00 5.61
C SER A 147 -6.42 9.64 5.89
N ALA A 148 -7.09 8.55 5.51
CA ALA A 148 -6.58 7.17 5.65
C ALA A 148 -5.67 6.73 4.49
N GLU A 149 -5.31 7.65 3.60
CA GLU A 149 -4.40 7.44 2.47
C GLU A 149 -2.98 7.05 2.97
N LEU A 150 -2.55 5.83 2.64
CA LEU A 150 -1.33 5.22 3.21
C LEU A 150 -0.07 5.46 2.39
N VAL A 151 -0.06 4.93 1.16
CA VAL A 151 1.06 4.97 0.22
C VAL A 151 0.53 4.84 -1.20
N ASP A 152 1.14 5.55 -2.14
CA ASP A 152 1.14 5.11 -3.53
C ASP A 152 1.84 3.75 -3.62
N LEU A 153 1.26 2.80 -4.37
CA LEU A 153 1.96 1.56 -4.69
C LEU A 153 3.17 1.88 -5.58
N THR A 154 4.30 1.21 -5.36
CA THR A 154 5.47 1.40 -6.23
C THR A 154 5.15 0.87 -7.62
N ASP A 155 5.76 1.47 -8.64
CA ASP A 155 5.67 0.95 -10.01
C ASP A 155 6.01 -0.55 -10.05
N GLN A 156 5.25 -1.33 -10.82
CA GLN A 156 5.55 -2.75 -11.01
C GLN A 156 6.87 -2.94 -11.77
N PRO A 157 7.53 -4.11 -11.70
CA PRO A 157 8.54 -4.48 -12.68
C PRO A 157 7.89 -4.51 -14.06
N GLY A 158 8.41 -3.70 -15.00
CA GLY A 158 7.61 -3.24 -16.12
C GLY A 158 7.31 -1.75 -16.09
N GLY A 159 7.70 -1.00 -15.05
CA GLY A 159 7.56 0.47 -14.94
C GLY A 159 6.10 0.96 -14.96
N LEU A 160 5.18 0.17 -14.37
CA LEU A 160 3.74 0.38 -14.47
C LEU A 160 3.19 1.17 -13.27
N LYS A 161 2.61 2.33 -13.58
CA LYS A 161 1.90 3.18 -12.61
C LYS A 161 0.51 2.65 -12.29
N VAL A 162 0.06 2.92 -11.08
CA VAL A 162 -1.36 2.89 -10.71
C VAL A 162 -1.96 4.27 -10.99
N GLU A 163 -2.84 4.39 -11.99
CA GLU A 163 -3.72 5.55 -12.17
C GLU A 163 -5.18 5.12 -11.93
N ASP A 164 -5.93 5.93 -11.17
CA ASP A 164 -7.37 5.75 -10.83
C ASP A 164 -7.81 4.37 -10.25
N GLY A 165 -6.88 3.48 -9.92
CA GLY A 165 -7.15 2.20 -9.24
C GLY A 165 -7.51 1.04 -10.17
N GLU A 166 -7.35 1.17 -11.48
CA GLU A 166 -7.37 0.04 -12.42
C GLU A 166 -5.94 -0.36 -12.79
N LEU A 167 -5.55 -1.61 -12.51
CA LEU A 167 -4.25 -2.16 -12.89
C LEU A 167 -4.23 -2.53 -14.37
N SER A 168 -3.11 -2.30 -15.04
CA SER A 168 -2.90 -2.53 -16.47
C SER A 168 -1.55 -3.21 -16.70
N LEU A 169 -1.50 -4.52 -16.49
CA LEU A 169 -0.37 -5.41 -16.80
C LEU A 169 0.23 -5.12 -18.20
N ARG A 170 1.49 -4.66 -18.26
CA ARG A 170 2.29 -4.53 -19.51
C ARG A 170 3.79 -4.68 -19.23
N ASN A 171 4.27 -5.90 -19.06
CA ASN A 171 5.67 -6.19 -19.39
C ASN A 171 5.81 -6.20 -20.92
N ASN A 172 6.88 -5.61 -21.45
CA ASN A 172 7.10 -5.52 -22.90
C ASN A 172 8.34 -6.34 -23.27
N VAL A 173 8.14 -7.43 -24.00
CA VAL A 173 9.18 -8.37 -24.43
C VAL A 173 9.38 -8.28 -25.93
N TYR A 174 10.61 -8.03 -26.37
CA TYR A 174 10.96 -7.96 -27.79
C TYR A 174 11.95 -9.08 -28.12
N ILE A 175 11.60 -9.94 -29.07
CA ILE A 175 12.45 -11.05 -29.49
C ILE A 175 13.05 -10.71 -30.86
N LEU A 176 14.38 -10.63 -30.91
CA LEU A 176 15.16 -10.38 -32.12
C LEU A 176 15.70 -11.72 -32.60
N MET A 177 15.07 -12.27 -33.63
CA MET A 177 15.35 -13.61 -34.16
C MET A 177 16.29 -13.53 -35.35
N ASP A 178 17.45 -14.19 -35.25
CA ASP A 178 18.41 -14.28 -36.35
C ASP A 178 17.99 -15.32 -37.39
N ASN A 179 17.81 -14.88 -38.64
CA ASN A 179 17.50 -15.70 -39.80
C ASN A 179 18.65 -15.73 -40.84
N SER A 180 19.89 -15.44 -40.41
CA SER A 180 21.07 -15.54 -41.27
C SER A 180 21.39 -17.00 -41.65
N GLY A 181 22.30 -17.19 -42.61
CA GLY A 181 22.58 -18.49 -43.20
C GLY A 181 23.28 -19.50 -42.28
N SER A 182 23.88 -19.07 -41.17
CA SER A 182 24.51 -19.96 -40.18
C SER A 182 23.48 -20.71 -39.33
N MET A 183 22.31 -20.11 -39.10
CA MET A 183 21.17 -20.76 -38.45
C MET A 183 20.59 -21.96 -39.25
N ALA A 184 21.05 -22.21 -40.48
CA ALA A 184 20.72 -23.40 -41.26
C ALA A 184 21.57 -24.64 -40.92
N ASP A 185 22.67 -24.51 -40.15
CA ASP A 185 23.54 -25.64 -39.80
C ASP A 185 22.86 -26.63 -38.82
N GLU A 186 23.26 -27.90 -38.88
CA GLU A 186 22.73 -28.98 -38.03
C GLU A 186 23.33 -28.97 -36.61
N ILE A 187 22.49 -28.89 -35.58
CA ILE A 187 22.85 -29.08 -34.17
C ILE A 187 22.00 -30.20 -33.53
N ASP A 188 22.68 -31.17 -32.90
CA ASP A 188 22.13 -32.36 -32.21
C ASP A 188 21.06 -33.22 -32.94
N GLY A 189 20.74 -32.92 -34.20
CA GLY A 189 19.83 -33.68 -35.06
C GLY A 189 18.73 -32.87 -35.75
N GLN A 190 18.65 -31.56 -35.51
CA GLN A 190 17.78 -30.60 -36.21
C GLN A 190 18.59 -29.37 -36.64
N THR A 191 18.02 -28.38 -37.35
CA THR A 191 18.76 -27.14 -37.63
C THR A 191 18.83 -26.27 -36.39
N LYS A 192 19.81 -25.35 -36.32
CA LYS A 192 19.83 -24.32 -35.27
C LYS A 192 18.53 -23.52 -35.26
N MET A 193 18.03 -23.14 -36.44
CA MET A 193 16.75 -22.46 -36.60
C MET A 193 15.57 -23.24 -36.02
N ASP A 194 15.44 -24.55 -36.29
CA ASP A 194 14.36 -25.36 -35.72
C ASP A 194 14.39 -25.34 -34.18
N ALA A 195 15.57 -25.54 -33.58
CA ALA A 195 15.76 -25.54 -32.13
C ALA A 195 15.50 -24.17 -31.47
N ALA A 196 15.89 -23.09 -32.15
CA ALA A 196 15.63 -21.74 -31.69
C ALA A 196 14.14 -21.38 -31.82
N LYS A 197 13.46 -21.77 -32.91
CA LYS A 197 12.00 -21.61 -33.06
C LYS A 197 11.22 -22.37 -31.98
N GLU A 198 11.59 -23.63 -31.73
CA GLU A 198 10.99 -24.47 -30.68
C GLU A 198 11.12 -23.80 -29.29
N SER A 199 12.33 -23.33 -28.96
CA SER A 199 12.60 -22.71 -27.65
C SER A 199 11.96 -21.32 -27.50
N VAL A 200 11.90 -20.51 -28.57
CA VAL A 200 11.27 -19.20 -28.58
C VAL A 200 9.76 -19.30 -28.51
N ASN A 201 9.12 -20.23 -29.24
CA ASN A 201 7.67 -20.44 -29.09
C ASN A 201 7.35 -20.87 -27.67
N GLN A 202 8.06 -21.87 -27.11
CA GLN A 202 7.82 -22.30 -25.73
C GLN A 202 7.98 -21.12 -24.75
N PHE A 203 9.07 -20.35 -24.84
CA PHE A 203 9.32 -19.21 -23.96
C PHE A 203 8.18 -18.19 -23.92
N VAL A 204 7.47 -18.01 -25.04
CA VAL A 204 6.38 -17.04 -25.18
C VAL A 204 5.00 -17.65 -24.87
N GLU A 205 4.75 -18.89 -25.28
CA GLU A 205 3.57 -19.68 -24.90
C GLU A 205 3.45 -19.81 -23.38
N ASP A 206 4.60 -19.93 -22.71
CA ASP A 206 4.73 -20.00 -21.26
C ASP A 206 4.70 -18.62 -20.54
N MET A 207 4.40 -17.48 -21.20
CA MET A 207 4.40 -16.15 -20.53
C MET A 207 3.11 -15.79 -19.79
N PRO A 208 3.17 -14.90 -18.78
CA PRO A 208 1.98 -14.40 -18.09
C PRO A 208 1.04 -13.61 -18.99
N ASN A 209 -0.26 -13.75 -18.72
CA ASN A 209 -1.31 -12.94 -19.33
C ASN A 209 -1.03 -11.44 -19.16
N GLY A 210 -1.34 -10.65 -20.19
CA GLY A 210 -1.02 -9.21 -20.23
C GLY A 210 0.42 -8.86 -20.60
N THR A 211 1.34 -9.84 -20.67
CA THR A 211 2.67 -9.60 -21.27
C THR A 211 2.51 -9.27 -22.75
N GLN A 212 3.05 -8.12 -23.15
CA GLN A 212 3.08 -7.66 -24.54
C GLN A 212 4.35 -8.20 -25.20
N VAL A 213 4.21 -8.83 -26.36
CA VAL A 213 5.30 -9.52 -27.07
C VAL A 213 5.40 -8.99 -28.49
N SER A 214 6.64 -8.82 -28.98
CA SER A 214 6.94 -8.45 -30.38
C SER A 214 8.03 -9.37 -30.93
N LEU A 215 7.94 -9.73 -32.22
CA LEU A 215 8.93 -10.54 -32.93
C LEU A 215 9.51 -9.78 -34.11
N ILE A 216 10.80 -9.42 -33.98
CA ILE A 216 11.61 -8.82 -35.03
C ILE A 216 12.49 -9.91 -35.63
N ASN A 217 12.13 -10.39 -36.81
CA ASN A 217 12.99 -11.26 -37.62
C ASN A 217 14.06 -10.40 -38.33
N TYR A 218 15.30 -10.89 -38.44
CA TYR A 218 16.38 -10.16 -39.11
C TYR A 218 17.39 -11.08 -39.82
N GLY A 219 18.08 -10.55 -40.85
CA GLY A 219 19.15 -11.27 -41.56
C GLY A 219 18.68 -12.26 -42.64
N PHE A 220 17.37 -12.39 -42.86
CA PHE A 220 16.75 -13.21 -43.91
C PHE A 220 16.94 -12.62 -45.33
N SER A 221 16.71 -13.45 -46.36
CA SER A 221 16.73 -12.99 -47.75
C SER A 221 15.34 -12.63 -48.25
N LYS A 222 15.18 -11.39 -48.75
CA LYS A 222 13.91 -10.90 -49.34
C LYS A 222 13.71 -11.33 -50.81
N ASP A 223 14.76 -11.84 -51.47
CA ASP A 223 14.74 -12.39 -52.84
C ASP A 223 15.77 -13.54 -52.93
N SER A 224 15.35 -14.75 -53.35
CA SER A 224 16.13 -16.01 -53.29
C SER A 224 17.35 -16.11 -54.25
N ASP A 225 17.87 -14.99 -54.76
CA ASP A 225 18.98 -14.90 -55.71
C ASP A 225 20.04 -13.83 -55.31
N GLU A 226 19.82 -12.99 -54.28
CA GLU A 226 20.74 -11.89 -53.91
C GLU A 226 21.05 -11.79 -52.40
N GLU A 227 22.05 -12.56 -51.94
CA GLU A 227 22.65 -12.54 -50.58
C GLU A 227 22.89 -11.12 -50.02
N GLY A 228 23.22 -10.15 -50.89
CA GLY A 228 23.51 -8.77 -50.51
C GLY A 228 22.29 -7.94 -50.04
N ASN A 229 21.06 -8.47 -50.14
CA ASN A 229 19.84 -7.79 -49.70
C ASN A 229 19.60 -7.95 -48.19
N SER A 230 20.11 -9.04 -47.58
CA SER A 230 19.82 -9.40 -46.18
C SER A 230 20.36 -8.38 -45.16
N CYS A 231 21.41 -7.62 -45.51
CA CYS A 231 21.90 -6.51 -44.69
C CYS A 231 20.93 -5.31 -44.62
N SER A 232 19.75 -5.40 -45.24
CA SER A 232 18.60 -4.51 -45.05
C SER A 232 17.29 -5.29 -44.75
N ALA A 233 17.42 -6.54 -44.34
CA ALA A 233 16.33 -7.39 -43.91
C ALA A 233 16.23 -7.37 -42.38
N VAL A 234 15.40 -6.46 -41.90
CA VAL A 234 14.79 -6.46 -40.56
C VAL A 234 13.30 -6.24 -40.79
N GLU A 235 12.45 -6.88 -39.97
CA GLU A 235 11.00 -6.71 -40.02
C GLU A 235 10.35 -7.12 -38.69
N GLU A 236 9.53 -6.23 -38.11
CA GLU A 236 8.60 -6.60 -37.04
C GLU A 236 7.46 -7.45 -37.65
N THR A 237 7.62 -8.76 -37.53
CA THR A 237 6.73 -9.78 -38.09
C THR A 237 5.53 -10.10 -37.19
N PHE A 238 5.69 -9.94 -35.87
CA PHE A 238 4.60 -9.93 -34.90
C PHE A 238 4.65 -8.59 -34.18
N PRO A 239 3.69 -7.66 -34.43
CA PRO A 239 3.66 -6.36 -33.76
C PRO A 239 3.49 -6.47 -32.24
N ILE A 240 4.08 -5.54 -31.49
CA ILE A 240 3.94 -5.48 -30.02
C ILE A 240 2.46 -5.55 -29.58
N GLY A 241 2.10 -6.64 -28.88
CA GLY A 241 0.72 -6.91 -28.45
C GLY A 241 0.59 -8.18 -27.59
N GLU A 242 -0.62 -8.52 -27.16
CA GLU A 242 -0.92 -9.78 -26.47
C GLU A 242 -0.57 -11.00 -27.34
N TYR A 243 -0.05 -12.06 -26.73
CA TYR A 243 0.33 -13.29 -27.46
C TYR A 243 -0.88 -14.04 -28.03
N GLU A 244 -0.87 -14.26 -29.34
CA GLU A 244 -1.84 -15.11 -30.06
C GLU A 244 -1.08 -16.24 -30.76
N GLU A 245 -1.21 -17.48 -30.22
CA GLU A 245 -0.48 -18.70 -30.62
C GLU A 245 -0.30 -18.84 -32.14
N ASN A 246 -1.39 -18.62 -32.89
CA ASN A 246 -1.44 -18.87 -34.33
C ASN A 246 -0.72 -17.77 -35.12
N GLU A 247 -0.90 -16.50 -34.74
CA GLU A 247 -0.27 -15.35 -35.43
C GLU A 247 1.23 -15.28 -35.11
N PHE A 248 1.63 -15.59 -33.88
CA PHE A 248 3.04 -15.69 -33.48
C PHE A 248 3.75 -16.87 -34.18
N ASN A 249 3.10 -18.04 -34.30
CA ASN A 249 3.68 -19.17 -35.03
C ASN A 249 3.76 -18.94 -36.55
N GLU A 250 2.83 -18.19 -37.16
CA GLU A 250 2.97 -17.76 -38.56
C GLU A 250 4.15 -16.79 -38.70
N ALA A 251 4.34 -15.83 -37.78
CA ALA A 251 5.46 -14.89 -37.78
C ALA A 251 6.83 -15.58 -37.58
N LEU A 252 6.97 -16.53 -36.65
CA LEU A 252 8.19 -17.34 -36.50
C LEU A 252 8.55 -18.12 -37.77
N ASN A 253 7.56 -18.51 -38.56
CA ASN A 253 7.74 -19.34 -39.75
C ASN A 253 7.66 -18.56 -41.07
N GLN A 254 7.68 -17.22 -41.01
CA GLN A 254 7.65 -16.36 -42.17
C GLN A 254 8.94 -16.44 -43.02
N TYR A 255 10.09 -16.73 -42.39
CA TYR A 255 11.41 -16.69 -43.05
C TYR A 255 12.26 -17.95 -42.83
N ASP A 256 13.01 -18.29 -43.89
CA ASP A 256 14.06 -19.32 -43.93
C ASP A 256 15.43 -18.72 -43.56
N SER A 257 16.37 -19.57 -43.11
CA SER A 257 17.73 -19.18 -42.72
C SER A 257 18.64 -18.91 -43.93
N GLU A 258 18.58 -17.70 -44.49
CA GLU A 258 19.37 -17.29 -45.66
C GLU A 258 19.86 -15.84 -45.55
N GLY A 259 21.15 -15.62 -45.24
CA GLY A 259 21.78 -14.31 -45.35
C GLY A 259 22.95 -14.02 -44.40
N PHE A 260 23.28 -12.74 -44.29
CA PHE A 260 24.17 -12.12 -43.29
C PHE A 260 23.39 -11.62 -42.05
N THR A 261 24.14 -11.25 -41.01
CA THR A 261 23.69 -10.84 -39.66
C THR A 261 23.76 -9.31 -39.48
N PRO A 262 22.68 -8.55 -39.75
CA PRO A 262 22.58 -7.10 -39.50
C PRO A 262 22.12 -6.78 -38.06
N LEU A 263 22.84 -7.29 -37.06
CA LEU A 263 22.47 -7.17 -35.64
C LEU A 263 22.30 -5.71 -35.20
N ALA A 264 23.17 -4.79 -35.64
CA ALA A 264 23.04 -3.37 -35.31
C ALA A 264 21.71 -2.78 -35.82
N LEU A 265 21.28 -3.15 -37.03
CA LEU A 265 20.04 -2.66 -37.64
C LEU A 265 18.80 -3.26 -36.96
N ALA A 266 18.89 -4.50 -36.46
CA ALA A 266 17.83 -5.11 -35.66
C ALA A 266 17.62 -4.36 -34.33
N ILE A 267 18.72 -3.99 -33.66
CA ILE A 267 18.72 -3.19 -32.42
C ILE A 267 18.19 -1.78 -32.69
N GLU A 268 18.63 -1.14 -33.79
CA GLU A 268 18.07 0.15 -34.23
C GLU A 268 16.56 0.06 -34.50
N GLU A 269 16.03 -1.05 -35.02
CA GLU A 269 14.61 -1.16 -35.37
C GLU A 269 13.72 -1.42 -34.15
N VAL A 270 14.12 -2.30 -33.21
CA VAL A 270 13.36 -2.47 -31.95
C VAL A 270 13.34 -1.19 -31.12
N GLY A 271 14.41 -0.37 -31.15
CA GLY A 271 14.39 0.97 -30.58
C GLY A 271 13.27 1.84 -31.17
N LYS A 272 13.05 1.79 -32.49
CA LYS A 272 11.93 2.48 -33.14
C LYS A 272 10.58 1.88 -32.75
N VAL A 273 10.46 0.57 -32.55
CA VAL A 273 9.20 -0.05 -32.09
C VAL A 273 8.84 0.51 -30.70
N ILE A 274 9.80 0.54 -29.77
CA ILE A 274 9.64 1.10 -28.41
C ILE A 274 9.28 2.61 -28.47
N GLU A 275 9.88 3.40 -29.36
CA GLU A 275 9.49 4.82 -29.54
C GLU A 275 8.06 5.00 -30.09
N ASN A 276 7.59 4.10 -30.97
CA ASN A 276 6.31 4.26 -31.68
C ASN A 276 5.09 3.65 -30.95
N SER A 277 5.31 2.77 -29.97
CA SER A 277 4.23 2.10 -29.21
C SER A 277 3.55 2.99 -28.15
N GLU A 278 4.13 4.16 -27.85
CA GLU A 278 3.78 5.04 -26.72
C GLU A 278 3.81 4.35 -25.32
N SER A 279 4.33 3.12 -25.22
CA SER A 279 4.42 2.36 -23.98
C SER A 279 5.51 2.90 -23.07
N THR A 280 5.14 3.39 -21.88
CA THR A 280 6.07 3.52 -20.75
C THR A 280 6.29 2.15 -20.11
N GLY A 281 7.49 1.90 -19.61
CA GLY A 281 7.76 0.73 -18.80
C GLY A 281 9.20 0.20 -18.85
N SER A 282 9.37 -1.01 -18.36
CA SER A 282 10.55 -1.82 -18.62
C SER A 282 10.37 -2.56 -19.95
N HIS A 283 11.38 -2.49 -20.81
CA HIS A 283 11.45 -3.16 -22.11
C HIS A 283 12.59 -4.16 -22.09
N THR A 284 12.26 -5.45 -22.15
CA THR A 284 13.26 -6.52 -22.13
C THR A 284 13.44 -7.07 -23.54
N ILE A 285 14.62 -6.87 -24.11
CA ILE A 285 14.97 -7.33 -25.45
C ILE A 285 15.78 -8.62 -25.32
N TYR A 286 15.40 -9.67 -26.05
CA TYR A 286 16.14 -10.92 -26.17
C TYR A 286 16.55 -11.13 -27.64
N VAL A 287 17.84 -11.00 -27.93
CA VAL A 287 18.42 -11.41 -29.21
C VAL A 287 18.72 -12.90 -29.15
N VAL A 288 18.26 -13.67 -30.13
CA VAL A 288 18.64 -15.08 -30.32
C VAL A 288 19.46 -15.16 -31.61
N SER A 289 20.78 -15.33 -31.47
CA SER A 289 21.75 -15.27 -32.57
C SER A 289 22.78 -16.40 -32.47
N ASP A 290 23.30 -16.86 -33.61
CA ASP A 290 24.43 -17.78 -33.69
C ASP A 290 25.73 -17.15 -34.23
N GLY A 291 25.80 -15.81 -34.34
CA GLY A 291 26.98 -15.14 -34.88
C GLY A 291 27.11 -13.63 -34.59
N GLN A 292 28.20 -13.05 -35.08
CA GLN A 292 28.49 -11.62 -35.01
C GLN A 292 27.84 -10.80 -36.14
N GLU A 293 27.71 -9.49 -35.90
CA GLU A 293 27.44 -8.47 -36.92
C GLU A 293 28.37 -8.63 -38.15
N THR A 294 27.78 -8.94 -39.31
CA THR A 294 28.51 -9.15 -40.58
C THR A 294 28.16 -8.13 -41.67
N CYS A 295 27.27 -7.18 -41.39
CA CYS A 295 26.79 -6.15 -42.31
C CYS A 295 27.51 -4.80 -42.18
N ASN A 296 28.51 -4.69 -41.28
CA ASN A 296 29.32 -3.50 -40.98
C ASN A 296 28.60 -2.41 -40.16
N GLY A 297 27.57 -2.78 -39.39
CA GLY A 297 26.99 -1.92 -38.35
C GLY A 297 27.89 -1.74 -37.12
N ASP A 298 27.39 -1.01 -36.12
CA ASP A 298 27.99 -0.87 -34.79
C ASP A 298 26.93 -1.20 -33.72
N PRO A 299 26.80 -2.48 -33.31
CA PRO A 299 25.75 -2.89 -32.38
C PRO A 299 25.91 -2.30 -30.97
N VAL A 300 27.14 -1.95 -30.56
CA VAL A 300 27.42 -1.33 -29.26
C VAL A 300 26.89 0.10 -29.25
N ALA A 301 27.07 0.84 -30.35
CA ALA A 301 26.43 2.15 -30.53
C ALA A 301 24.90 2.02 -30.60
N ALA A 302 24.37 1.03 -31.32
CA ALA A 302 22.91 0.81 -31.43
C ALA A 302 22.25 0.55 -30.07
N VAL A 303 22.90 -0.20 -29.16
CA VAL A 303 22.40 -0.39 -27.78
C VAL A 303 22.47 0.89 -26.95
N GLN A 304 23.48 1.74 -27.16
CA GLN A 304 23.62 3.02 -26.44
C GLN A 304 22.61 4.09 -26.91
N ASP A 305 22.04 3.93 -28.10
CA ASP A 305 20.98 4.77 -28.66
C ASP A 305 19.55 4.19 -28.46
N LEU A 306 19.38 3.12 -27.65
CA LEU A 306 18.06 2.59 -27.28
C LEU A 306 17.27 3.58 -26.38
N PRO A 307 15.92 3.56 -26.40
CA PRO A 307 15.11 4.50 -25.61
C PRO A 307 15.24 4.29 -24.10
N GLU A 308 15.54 5.37 -23.37
CA GLU A 308 15.71 5.39 -21.90
C GLU A 308 15.27 6.77 -21.37
N ASP A 309 14.28 6.84 -20.48
CA ASP A 309 13.87 8.07 -19.78
C ASP A 309 13.32 7.80 -18.36
N GLU A 310 12.84 8.82 -17.64
CA GLU A 310 12.28 8.67 -16.27
C GLU A 310 11.04 7.72 -16.18
N ARG A 311 10.61 7.13 -17.30
CA ARG A 311 9.46 6.22 -17.46
C ARG A 311 9.75 5.05 -18.43
N ILE A 312 10.99 4.91 -18.90
CA ILE A 312 11.40 3.91 -19.91
C ILE A 312 12.75 3.33 -19.48
N GLU A 313 12.78 2.04 -19.16
CA GLU A 313 13.98 1.25 -18.81
C GLU A 313 14.19 0.17 -19.89
N THR A 314 15.21 0.28 -20.75
CA THR A 314 15.43 -0.70 -21.83
C THR A 314 16.69 -1.53 -21.61
N VAL A 315 16.52 -2.85 -21.41
CA VAL A 315 17.60 -3.82 -21.16
C VAL A 315 17.68 -4.82 -22.33
N LEU A 316 18.87 -5.04 -22.88
CA LEU A 316 19.09 -5.96 -24.00
C LEU A 316 20.00 -7.13 -23.60
N ASN A 317 19.45 -8.34 -23.70
CA ASN A 317 20.15 -9.59 -23.46
C ASN A 317 20.44 -10.27 -24.81
N ILE A 318 21.60 -10.93 -24.92
CA ILE A 318 21.96 -11.73 -26.11
C ILE A 318 22.09 -13.18 -25.70
N ILE A 319 21.28 -14.05 -26.29
CA ILE A 319 21.39 -15.50 -26.17
C ILE A 319 22.20 -16.00 -27.37
N GLY A 320 23.49 -16.27 -27.13
CA GLY A 320 24.42 -16.75 -28.14
C GLY A 320 24.35 -18.26 -28.28
N PHE A 321 23.85 -18.73 -29.42
CA PHE A 321 23.53 -20.13 -29.68
C PHE A 321 24.61 -20.83 -30.53
N ASP A 322 25.36 -21.77 -29.93
CA ASP A 322 26.49 -22.48 -30.56
C ASP A 322 27.54 -21.54 -31.21
N ILE A 323 27.89 -20.49 -30.47
CA ILE A 323 28.89 -19.47 -30.85
C ILE A 323 30.29 -19.88 -30.38
N GLN A 324 31.32 -19.56 -31.18
CA GLN A 324 32.72 -19.90 -30.88
C GLN A 324 33.41 -18.91 -29.92
N ASP A 325 34.37 -19.41 -29.13
CA ASP A 325 35.11 -18.68 -28.09
C ASP A 325 35.68 -17.30 -28.53
N ASP A 326 36.07 -17.14 -29.81
CA ASP A 326 36.69 -15.91 -30.32
C ASP A 326 35.68 -14.84 -30.79
N GLU A 327 34.39 -15.15 -30.76
CA GLU A 327 33.29 -14.23 -31.11
C GLU A 327 32.57 -13.67 -29.87
N VAL A 328 32.45 -14.47 -28.81
CA VAL A 328 31.69 -14.19 -27.58
C VAL A 328 31.94 -12.80 -26.98
N GLN A 329 33.20 -12.34 -26.93
CA GLN A 329 33.52 -11.05 -26.30
C GLN A 329 32.80 -9.87 -26.94
N SER A 330 32.57 -9.91 -28.26
CA SER A 330 31.83 -8.84 -28.95
C SER A 330 30.38 -8.74 -28.49
N LEU A 331 29.75 -9.87 -28.16
CA LEU A 331 28.36 -9.95 -27.72
C LEU A 331 28.23 -9.54 -26.25
N VAL A 332 29.23 -9.87 -25.42
CA VAL A 332 29.37 -9.34 -24.06
C VAL A 332 29.52 -7.81 -24.09
N ASP A 333 30.38 -7.27 -24.96
CA ASP A 333 30.62 -5.83 -25.11
C ASP A 333 29.33 -5.06 -25.53
N ILE A 334 28.38 -5.73 -26.19
CA ILE A 334 27.05 -5.19 -26.53
C ILE A 334 26.14 -5.20 -25.30
N THR A 335 26.00 -6.33 -24.59
CA THR A 335 25.10 -6.44 -23.43
C THR A 335 25.54 -5.57 -22.25
N GLU A 336 26.85 -5.43 -22.03
CA GLU A 336 27.39 -4.50 -21.01
C GLU A 336 27.07 -3.02 -21.31
N ALA A 337 26.65 -2.67 -22.53
CA ALA A 337 26.41 -1.28 -22.93
C ALA A 337 25.08 -0.69 -22.40
N ASN A 338 24.04 -1.49 -22.16
CA ASN A 338 22.84 -1.11 -21.40
C ASN A 338 22.57 -1.99 -20.17
N GLY A 339 23.53 -2.82 -19.75
CA GLY A 339 23.45 -3.57 -18.50
C GLY A 339 22.63 -4.87 -18.54
N GLY A 340 22.36 -5.41 -19.73
CA GLY A 340 21.83 -6.76 -19.90
C GLY A 340 22.91 -7.86 -19.81
N GLU A 341 22.50 -9.12 -19.99
CA GLU A 341 23.39 -10.29 -19.91
C GLU A 341 23.62 -10.96 -21.28
N TYR A 342 24.86 -11.41 -21.51
CA TYR A 342 25.17 -12.41 -22.55
C TYR A 342 25.03 -13.82 -21.99
N LEU A 343 24.20 -14.63 -22.66
CA LEU A 343 23.76 -15.95 -22.21
C LEU A 343 24.16 -17.02 -23.23
N SER A 344 25.13 -17.87 -22.88
CA SER A 344 25.70 -18.84 -23.82
C SER A 344 24.90 -20.14 -23.84
N ALA A 345 24.29 -20.48 -24.97
CA ALA A 345 23.54 -21.71 -25.19
C ALA A 345 24.31 -22.66 -26.13
N THR A 346 24.88 -23.76 -25.64
CA THR A 346 25.74 -24.64 -26.45
C THR A 346 25.00 -25.83 -27.11
N ASN A 347 23.69 -25.94 -26.92
CA ASN A 347 22.81 -27.02 -27.40
C ASN A 347 21.34 -26.61 -27.16
N PRO A 348 20.36 -27.24 -27.85
CA PRO A 348 18.93 -26.93 -27.67
C PRO A 348 18.47 -27.00 -26.21
N ASP A 349 18.83 -28.07 -25.48
CA ASP A 349 18.51 -28.22 -24.05
C ASP A 349 18.99 -27.02 -23.21
N GLU A 350 20.06 -26.33 -23.61
CA GLU A 350 20.60 -25.16 -22.91
C GLU A 350 19.90 -23.86 -23.27
N LEU A 351 19.47 -23.72 -24.53
CA LEU A 351 18.67 -22.58 -24.99
C LEU A 351 17.34 -22.53 -24.24
N SER A 352 16.60 -23.65 -24.20
CA SER A 352 15.32 -23.72 -23.47
C SER A 352 15.52 -23.56 -21.95
N ARG A 353 16.61 -24.09 -21.38
CA ARG A 353 16.97 -23.85 -19.95
C ARG A 353 17.28 -22.39 -19.63
N ILE A 354 17.92 -21.66 -20.54
CA ILE A 354 18.18 -20.23 -20.39
C ILE A 354 16.87 -19.46 -20.45
N LEU A 355 16.01 -19.74 -21.42
CA LEU A 355 14.73 -19.05 -21.56
C LEU A 355 13.78 -19.33 -20.38
N LYS A 356 13.67 -20.57 -19.88
CA LYS A 356 12.93 -20.90 -18.64
C LYS A 356 13.54 -20.21 -17.39
N ARG A 357 14.86 -20.03 -17.32
CA ARG A 357 15.53 -19.23 -16.27
C ARG A 357 15.13 -17.76 -16.35
N GLU A 358 15.10 -17.18 -17.55
CA GLU A 358 14.72 -15.77 -17.73
C GLU A 358 13.24 -15.51 -17.47
N LYS A 359 12.36 -16.44 -17.89
CA LYS A 359 10.96 -16.46 -17.46
C LYS A 359 10.87 -16.41 -15.93
N LEU A 360 11.59 -17.28 -15.21
CA LEU A 360 11.62 -17.27 -13.74
C LEU A 360 12.25 -15.98 -13.16
N ASN A 361 13.22 -15.34 -13.83
CA ASN A 361 13.76 -14.05 -13.38
C ASN A 361 12.68 -12.95 -13.39
N LEU A 362 11.80 -12.93 -14.39
CA LEU A 362 10.65 -12.01 -14.45
C LEU A 362 9.67 -12.27 -13.29
N PHE A 363 9.33 -13.54 -12.99
CA PHE A 363 8.51 -13.87 -11.82
C PHE A 363 9.13 -13.41 -10.49
N ASN A 364 10.44 -13.62 -10.33
CA ASN A 364 11.15 -13.20 -9.13
C ASN A 364 11.04 -11.68 -8.92
N LYS A 365 11.11 -10.87 -9.99
CA LYS A 365 10.88 -9.41 -9.89
C LYS A 365 9.47 -9.10 -9.37
N TYR A 366 8.41 -9.74 -9.89
CA TYR A 366 7.03 -9.53 -9.45
C TYR A 366 6.80 -9.93 -7.99
N ARG A 367 7.34 -11.09 -7.58
CA ARG A 367 7.26 -11.52 -6.18
C ARG A 367 7.96 -10.53 -5.25
N ASP A 368 9.10 -9.99 -5.66
CA ASP A 368 9.87 -9.07 -4.83
C ASP A 368 9.17 -7.68 -4.75
N TRP A 369 8.53 -7.22 -5.84
CA TRP A 369 7.61 -6.06 -5.84
C TRP A 369 6.41 -6.24 -4.89
N SER A 370 5.76 -7.41 -4.93
CA SER A 370 4.63 -7.72 -4.04
C SER A 370 5.07 -7.70 -2.57
N ASN A 371 6.22 -8.31 -2.25
CA ASN A 371 6.79 -8.26 -0.90
C ASN A 371 7.16 -6.84 -0.45
N GLU A 372 7.70 -6.00 -1.33
CA GLU A 372 8.00 -4.59 -1.04
C GLU A 372 6.72 -3.79 -0.74
N ASN A 373 5.68 -3.91 -1.57
CA ASN A 373 4.44 -3.16 -1.39
C ASN A 373 3.65 -3.63 -0.17
N LEU A 374 3.49 -4.95 0.03
CA LEU A 374 2.85 -5.49 1.23
C LEU A 374 3.58 -5.07 2.52
N LYS A 375 4.92 -4.96 2.48
CA LYS A 375 5.73 -4.39 3.56
C LYS A 375 5.46 -2.90 3.76
N ASN A 376 5.44 -2.10 2.70
CA ASN A 376 5.30 -0.64 2.76
C ASN A 376 3.89 -0.24 3.23
N ILE A 377 2.83 -0.85 2.71
CA ILE A 377 1.44 -0.68 3.18
C ILE A 377 1.35 -1.03 4.68
N THR A 378 1.93 -2.16 5.08
CA THR A 378 1.94 -2.59 6.49
C THR A 378 2.71 -1.60 7.37
N GLN A 379 3.82 -1.02 6.89
CA GLN A 379 4.55 -0.02 7.66
C GLN A 379 3.74 1.28 7.80
N ALA A 380 3.19 1.80 6.71
CA ALA A 380 2.40 3.05 6.73
C ALA A 380 1.18 2.96 7.65
N SER A 381 0.42 1.86 7.59
CA SER A 381 -0.69 1.60 8.54
C SER A 381 -0.20 1.61 10.01
N ASN A 382 0.92 0.95 10.31
CA ASN A 382 1.48 0.95 11.68
C ASN A 382 1.95 2.34 12.12
N ASP A 383 2.64 3.08 11.26
CA ASP A 383 3.14 4.43 11.56
C ASP A 383 1.97 5.40 11.76
N GLN A 384 0.91 5.33 10.95
CA GLN A 384 -0.29 6.16 11.12
C GLN A 384 -1.11 5.78 12.37
N HIS A 385 -1.25 4.49 12.69
CA HIS A 385 -1.84 4.08 13.98
C HIS A 385 -1.05 4.61 15.18
N LEU A 386 0.28 4.67 15.10
CA LEU A 386 1.14 5.21 16.15
C LEU A 386 0.95 6.72 16.31
N ASP A 387 0.90 7.48 15.21
CA ASP A 387 0.67 8.92 15.23
C ASP A 387 -0.74 9.26 15.77
N ARG A 388 -1.79 8.59 15.27
CA ARG A 388 -3.17 8.68 15.79
C ARG A 388 -3.21 8.44 17.30
N THR A 389 -2.49 7.42 17.76
CA THR A 389 -2.40 7.05 19.18
C THR A 389 -1.60 8.07 20.00
N GLY A 390 -0.53 8.66 19.44
CA GLY A 390 0.24 9.71 20.11
C GLY A 390 -0.60 10.97 20.31
N VAL A 391 -1.20 11.46 19.23
CA VAL A 391 -2.00 12.68 19.19
C VAL A 391 -3.23 12.58 20.12
N VAL A 392 -4.03 11.51 20.02
CA VAL A 392 -5.23 11.37 20.85
C VAL A 392 -4.92 11.30 22.35
N ASN A 393 -3.77 10.75 22.74
CA ASN A 393 -3.35 10.63 24.14
C ASN A 393 -2.85 11.98 24.70
N ALA A 394 -2.16 12.79 23.89
CA ALA A 394 -1.79 14.14 24.25
C ALA A 394 -3.04 15.01 24.43
N ALA A 395 -3.93 15.01 23.43
CA ALA A 395 -5.17 15.79 23.43
C ALA A 395 -6.12 15.43 24.58
N ASN A 396 -6.33 14.15 24.87
CA ASN A 396 -7.13 13.73 26.04
C ASN A 396 -6.45 14.07 27.38
N THR A 397 -5.12 14.08 27.43
CA THR A 397 -4.39 14.48 28.64
C THR A 397 -4.54 15.97 28.90
N ALA A 398 -4.41 16.79 27.85
CA ALA A 398 -4.62 18.24 27.89
C ALA A 398 -6.06 18.62 28.25
N ASN A 399 -7.06 18.06 27.56
CA ASN A 399 -8.48 18.31 27.84
C ASN A 399 -8.82 18.02 29.32
N ARG A 400 -8.39 16.86 29.83
CA ARG A 400 -8.55 16.47 31.24
C ARG A 400 -7.76 17.37 32.21
N GLN A 401 -6.57 17.84 31.84
CA GLN A 401 -5.77 18.76 32.67
C GLN A 401 -6.44 20.13 32.81
N THR A 402 -7.01 20.65 31.72
CA THR A 402 -7.83 21.88 31.71
C THR A 402 -9.05 21.72 32.62
N ASP A 403 -9.85 20.68 32.41
CA ASP A 403 -11.03 20.35 33.24
C ASP A 403 -10.71 20.25 34.74
N ASN A 404 -9.73 19.43 35.13
CA ASN A 404 -9.35 19.22 36.53
C ASN A 404 -8.76 20.49 37.19
N SER A 405 -8.21 21.40 36.40
CA SER A 405 -7.76 22.72 36.86
C SER A 405 -8.95 23.67 37.09
N ILE A 406 -9.92 23.67 36.17
CA ILE A 406 -11.14 24.50 36.24
C ILE A 406 -12.03 24.09 37.43
N ASP A 407 -12.46 22.82 37.51
CA ASP A 407 -13.27 22.34 38.64
C ASP A 407 -12.56 22.59 39.98
N GLY A 408 -11.24 22.35 39.97
CA GLY A 408 -10.38 22.55 41.12
C GLY A 408 -10.43 23.97 41.67
N VAL A 409 -10.16 24.97 40.83
CA VAL A 409 -10.16 26.38 41.24
C VAL A 409 -11.58 26.85 41.57
N LEU A 410 -12.60 26.40 40.85
CA LEU A 410 -14.00 26.68 41.16
C LEU A 410 -14.43 26.11 42.52
N ASN A 411 -13.94 24.94 42.91
CA ASN A 411 -14.14 24.37 44.25
C ASN A 411 -13.49 25.26 45.33
N ASP A 412 -12.21 25.61 45.15
CA ASP A 412 -11.42 26.28 46.18
C ASP A 412 -11.92 27.72 46.43
N VAL A 413 -12.22 28.47 45.35
CA VAL A 413 -12.88 29.79 45.42
C VAL A 413 -14.29 29.70 46.02
N SER A 414 -15.02 28.59 45.84
CA SER A 414 -16.31 28.39 46.52
C SER A 414 -16.13 28.12 48.02
N MET A 415 -15.14 27.33 48.43
CA MET A 415 -14.83 27.05 49.84
C MET A 415 -14.36 28.27 50.61
N ASN A 416 -13.66 29.20 49.95
CA ASN A 416 -13.29 30.50 50.50
C ASN A 416 -14.47 31.50 50.59
N SER A 417 -15.63 31.15 50.04
CA SER A 417 -16.84 31.99 50.06
C SER A 417 -17.85 31.55 51.14
N SER A 418 -18.84 32.40 51.43
CA SER A 418 -19.97 32.06 52.31
C SER A 418 -21.16 31.40 51.57
N GLN A 419 -20.95 30.95 50.33
CA GLN A 419 -21.95 30.28 49.50
C GLN A 419 -21.43 28.91 49.04
N GLU A 420 -22.27 27.89 49.19
CA GLU A 420 -22.02 26.56 48.63
C GLU A 420 -22.28 26.63 47.12
N PHE A 421 -21.30 26.24 46.30
CA PHE A 421 -21.33 26.32 44.82
C PHE A 421 -21.54 27.74 44.29
N ARG A 422 -20.59 28.64 44.54
CA ARG A 422 -20.66 30.07 44.17
C ARG A 422 -20.89 30.35 42.68
N TYR A 423 -20.38 29.50 41.79
CA TYR A 423 -20.52 29.61 40.33
C TYR A 423 -20.91 28.24 39.73
N PRO A 424 -22.21 27.89 39.69
CA PRO A 424 -22.67 26.59 39.21
C PRO A 424 -22.69 26.48 37.68
N LYS A 425 -23.04 27.55 36.95
CA LYS A 425 -23.07 27.55 35.47
C LYS A 425 -21.67 27.57 34.87
N ALA A 426 -20.72 28.26 35.50
CA ALA A 426 -19.31 28.22 35.08
C ALA A 426 -18.71 26.79 35.15
N ARG A 427 -19.21 25.95 36.07
CA ARG A 427 -18.86 24.51 36.13
C ARG A 427 -19.60 23.70 35.06
N GLU A 428 -20.91 23.92 34.90
CA GLU A 428 -21.74 23.23 33.92
C GLU A 428 -21.18 23.39 32.48
N TRP A 429 -20.82 24.62 32.11
CA TRP A 429 -20.17 24.93 30.83
C TRP A 429 -18.77 24.33 30.67
N ALA A 430 -17.97 24.26 31.74
CA ALA A 430 -16.66 23.62 31.70
C ALA A 430 -16.76 22.10 31.52
N GLU A 431 -17.73 21.46 32.18
CA GLU A 431 -18.02 20.03 32.02
C GLU A 431 -18.54 19.75 30.59
N GLU A 432 -19.49 20.53 30.08
CA GLU A 432 -19.99 20.46 28.70
C GLU A 432 -18.85 20.58 27.67
N ARG A 433 -17.98 21.58 27.82
CA ARG A 433 -16.79 21.77 26.97
C ARG A 433 -15.83 20.57 27.02
N TYR A 434 -15.58 20.02 28.22
CA TYR A 434 -14.75 18.83 28.39
C TYR A 434 -15.35 17.61 27.69
N LEU A 435 -16.66 17.40 27.80
CA LEU A 435 -17.41 16.30 27.18
C LEU A 435 -17.36 16.39 25.65
N ILE A 436 -17.63 17.56 25.05
CA ILE A 436 -17.58 17.79 23.60
C ILE A 436 -16.22 17.35 23.02
N VAL A 437 -15.12 17.79 23.63
CA VAL A 437 -13.76 17.43 23.16
C VAL A 437 -13.46 15.95 23.42
N ARG A 438 -13.87 15.38 24.55
CA ARG A 438 -13.67 13.96 24.86
C ARG A 438 -14.37 13.06 23.84
N ASP A 439 -15.63 13.35 23.54
CA ASP A 439 -16.46 12.50 22.70
C ASP A 439 -16.05 12.63 21.23
N PHE A 440 -15.78 13.85 20.75
CA PHE A 440 -15.16 14.05 19.42
C PHE A 440 -13.85 13.26 19.26
N LEU A 441 -12.92 13.35 20.23
CA LEU A 441 -11.64 12.63 20.19
C LEU A 441 -11.80 11.11 20.34
N SER A 442 -12.90 10.62 20.91
CA SER A 442 -13.17 9.19 21.06
C SER A 442 -13.78 8.59 19.80
N GLU A 443 -14.80 9.24 19.25
CA GLU A 443 -15.51 8.80 18.03
C GLU A 443 -14.53 8.79 16.84
N ASN A 444 -13.85 9.91 16.59
CA ASN A 444 -12.91 10.03 15.47
C ASN A 444 -11.66 9.14 15.63
N TYR A 445 -11.30 8.70 16.84
CA TYR A 445 -10.20 7.75 17.04
C TYR A 445 -10.58 6.31 16.64
N GLU A 446 -11.86 5.93 16.82
CA GLU A 446 -12.38 4.63 16.38
C GLU A 446 -12.63 4.63 14.87
N ASP A 447 -13.30 5.66 14.33
CA ASP A 447 -13.55 5.81 12.89
C ASP A 447 -12.24 5.85 12.07
N ALA A 448 -11.28 6.70 12.47
CA ALA A 448 -9.93 6.74 11.88
C ALA A 448 -9.07 5.51 12.23
N GLY A 449 -9.62 4.48 12.86
CA GLY A 449 -9.04 3.15 12.97
C GLY A 449 -9.57 2.21 11.93
N ASP A 450 -10.89 2.11 11.82
CA ASP A 450 -11.55 1.26 10.83
C ASP A 450 -11.21 1.73 9.40
N ASP A 451 -11.09 3.05 9.15
CA ASP A 451 -10.65 3.58 7.85
C ASP A 451 -9.21 3.17 7.49
N ILE A 452 -8.25 3.21 8.44
CA ILE A 452 -6.86 2.81 8.20
C ILE A 452 -6.77 1.32 7.86
N ASP A 453 -7.43 0.47 8.66
CA ASP A 453 -7.43 -0.97 8.41
C ASP A 453 -8.22 -1.33 7.12
N SER A 454 -9.24 -0.55 6.76
CA SER A 454 -9.97 -0.71 5.49
C SER A 454 -9.12 -0.37 4.26
N GLU A 455 -8.42 0.78 4.25
CA GLU A 455 -7.57 1.18 3.11
C GLU A 455 -6.36 0.26 2.97
N LYS A 456 -5.77 -0.15 4.10
CA LYS A 456 -4.73 -1.17 4.20
C LYS A 456 -5.13 -2.50 3.57
N GLU A 457 -6.25 -3.10 3.95
CA GLU A 457 -6.66 -4.38 3.36
C GLU A 457 -7.08 -4.21 1.89
N LYS A 458 -7.68 -3.08 1.49
CA LYS A 458 -7.92 -2.73 0.07
C LYS A 458 -6.62 -2.72 -0.77
N LEU A 459 -5.57 -2.05 -0.31
CA LEU A 459 -4.28 -2.02 -0.99
C LEU A 459 -3.59 -3.40 -0.97
N ARG A 460 -3.71 -4.15 0.13
CA ARG A 460 -3.16 -5.51 0.23
C ARG A 460 -3.87 -6.48 -0.71
N ASP A 461 -5.20 -6.47 -0.76
CA ASP A 461 -5.98 -7.33 -1.67
C ASP A 461 -5.68 -7.00 -3.14
N SER A 462 -5.49 -5.73 -3.49
CA SER A 462 -5.04 -5.33 -4.83
C SER A 462 -3.66 -5.90 -5.19
N VAL A 463 -2.67 -5.84 -4.29
CA VAL A 463 -1.32 -6.39 -4.52
C VAL A 463 -1.32 -7.93 -4.50
N ASN A 464 -2.16 -8.55 -3.66
CA ASN A 464 -2.30 -10.00 -3.62
C ASN A 464 -3.00 -10.53 -4.88
N GLN A 465 -4.07 -9.89 -5.36
CA GLN A 465 -4.78 -10.32 -6.57
C GLN A 465 -3.85 -10.31 -7.78
N GLU A 466 -3.14 -9.20 -8.02
CA GLU A 466 -2.18 -9.09 -9.13
C GLU A 466 -1.10 -10.18 -9.05
N PHE A 467 -0.58 -10.44 -7.84
CA PHE A 467 0.43 -11.48 -7.64
C PHE A 467 -0.12 -12.91 -7.77
N ASP A 468 -1.34 -13.19 -7.31
CA ASP A 468 -2.00 -14.49 -7.43
C ASP A 468 -2.35 -14.82 -8.89
N GLU A 469 -2.79 -13.81 -9.67
CA GLU A 469 -3.01 -13.95 -11.12
C GLU A 469 -1.68 -14.31 -11.83
N ILE A 470 -0.61 -13.56 -11.54
CA ILE A 470 0.73 -13.83 -12.09
C ILE A 470 1.29 -15.20 -11.64
N GLU A 471 1.22 -15.55 -10.35
CA GLU A 471 1.70 -16.86 -9.85
C GLU A 471 0.96 -18.03 -10.51
N SER A 472 -0.30 -17.83 -10.92
CA SER A 472 -1.07 -18.87 -11.60
C SER A 472 -0.49 -19.25 -12.97
N ASP A 473 0.10 -18.29 -13.70
CA ASP A 473 0.73 -18.50 -15.02
C ASP A 473 2.15 -19.10 -14.91
N TYR A 474 2.86 -18.83 -13.81
CA TYR A 474 4.17 -19.43 -13.54
C TYR A 474 4.11 -20.84 -12.94
N LYS A 475 2.91 -21.35 -12.63
CA LYS A 475 2.73 -22.47 -11.70
C LYS A 475 3.45 -23.76 -12.08
N GLU A 476 3.39 -24.19 -13.34
CA GLU A 476 4.05 -25.45 -13.76
C GLU A 476 5.59 -25.33 -13.73
N ASP A 477 6.13 -24.11 -13.82
CA ASP A 477 7.57 -23.84 -13.71
C ASP A 477 8.08 -23.64 -12.27
N ILE A 478 7.18 -23.45 -11.31
CA ILE A 478 7.49 -23.36 -9.87
C ILE A 478 7.48 -24.75 -9.21
N GLU A 479 6.77 -25.73 -9.79
CA GLU A 479 6.63 -27.09 -9.24
C GLU A 479 7.71 -28.11 -9.73
N GLU A 480 8.59 -27.75 -10.67
CA GLU A 480 9.71 -28.59 -11.20
C GLU A 480 11.08 -28.42 -10.49
#